data_AF-A0A0C5EKX3-F1
#
_entry.id   AF-A0A0C5EKX3-F1
#
_cell.length_a   1.000
_cell.length_b   1.000
_cell.length_c   1.000
_cell.angle_alpha   90.00
_cell.angle_beta   90.00
_cell.angle_gamma   90.00
#
_symmetry.space_group_name_H-M   'P 1'
#
loop_
_entity.id
_entity.type
_entity.pdbx_description
1 polymer ?
#
loop_
_entity_poly.entity_id
_entity_poly.type
_entity_poly.pdbx_seq_one_letter_code
_entity_poly.pdbx_strand_id
1 'polypeptide(L)'
;MTTPTRRISFYLKPAAVKSEQEACNYLDSLPASERSRAQRAAFLAGLALIKRNPAFAYWMAEWPEDNLPFNTVSIKETYQDNQPSGVECNFYKIKKNIQTLFPE
;
A
#
# COMPACT_ATOMS: atom_id res chain seq x y z
N MET A 1 -19.29 27.95 5.57
CA MET A 1 -19.46 26.58 6.05
C MET A 1 -18.10 26.03 6.46
N THR A 2 -17.85 25.85 7.75
CA THR A 2 -16.62 25.17 8.20
C THR A 2 -16.81 23.67 7.98
N THR A 3 -15.93 23.06 7.19
CA THR A 3 -15.93 21.60 7.03
C THR A 3 -15.73 20.94 8.39
N PRO A 4 -16.59 20.00 8.81
CA PRO A 4 -16.48 19.37 10.11
C PRO A 4 -15.20 18.54 10.17
N THR A 5 -14.37 18.79 11.19
CA THR A 5 -13.15 18.01 11.44
C THR A 5 -13.52 16.78 12.28
N ARG A 6 -13.10 15.58 11.85
CA ARG A 6 -13.29 14.33 12.61
C ARG A 6 -12.00 13.95 13.31
N ARG A 7 -12.07 13.69 14.62
CA ARG A 7 -10.96 13.09 15.38
C ARG A 7 -10.99 11.57 15.21
N ILE A 8 -9.84 10.99 14.89
CA ILE A 8 -9.61 9.54 14.84
C ILE A 8 -8.51 9.23 15.85
N SER A 9 -8.65 8.16 16.63
CA SER A 9 -7.69 7.81 17.67
C SER A 9 -7.59 6.29 17.78
N PHE A 10 -6.36 5.79 17.86
CA PHE A 10 -6.00 4.41 18.15
C PHE A 10 -4.77 4.41 19.05
N TYR A 11 -4.58 3.32 19.78
CA TYR A 11 -3.45 3.18 20.70
C TYR A 11 -2.44 2.21 20.11
N LEU A 12 -1.17 2.57 20.22
CA LEU A 12 -0.03 1.71 19.92
C LEU A 12 0.56 1.18 21.22
N LYS A 13 1.11 -0.03 21.20
CA LYS A 13 1.79 -0.75 22.27
C LYS A 13 3.25 -1.02 21.88
N PRO A 14 4.10 0.03 21.81
CA PRO A 14 5.48 -0.09 21.35
C PRO A 14 6.36 -1.00 22.24
N ALA A 15 5.97 -1.26 23.49
CA ALA A 15 6.69 -2.18 24.37
C ALA A 15 6.42 -3.66 24.05
N ALA A 16 5.32 -3.96 23.34
CA ALA A 16 4.89 -5.33 23.06
C ALA A 16 5.01 -5.69 21.57
N VAL A 17 4.91 -4.70 20.67
CA VAL A 17 4.90 -4.90 19.22
C VAL A 17 6.03 -4.10 18.58
N LYS A 18 6.97 -4.81 17.94
CA LYS A 18 8.15 -4.20 17.28
C LYS A 18 7.78 -3.19 16.20
N SER A 19 6.83 -3.51 15.31
CA SER A 19 6.43 -2.60 14.23
C SER A 19 5.84 -1.29 14.76
N GLU A 20 5.11 -1.35 15.87
CA GLU A 20 4.59 -0.16 16.55
C GLU A 20 5.71 0.62 17.27
N GLN A 21 6.73 -0.07 17.77
CA GLN A 21 7.95 0.54 18.29
C GLN A 21 8.67 1.33 17.21
N GLU A 22 8.89 0.73 16.03
CA GLU A 22 9.52 1.39 14.90
C GLU A 22 8.72 2.61 14.42
N ALA A 23 7.40 2.48 14.34
CA ALA A 23 6.54 3.61 14.01
C ALA A 23 6.65 4.76 15.03
N CYS A 24 6.70 4.46 16.34
CA CYS A 24 6.91 5.46 17.39
C CYS A 24 8.31 6.10 17.29
N ASN A 25 9.36 5.31 17.12
CA ASN A 25 10.73 5.78 16.96
C ASN A 25 10.86 6.74 15.76
N TYR A 26 10.25 6.39 14.62
CA TYR A 26 10.22 7.25 13.45
C TYR A 26 9.50 8.57 13.75
N LEU A 27 8.32 8.54 14.37
CA LEU A 27 7.58 9.77 14.71
C LEU A 27 8.33 10.64 15.73
N ASP A 28 9.04 10.03 16.67
CA ASP A 28 9.81 10.76 17.66
C ASP A 28 11.08 11.40 17.09
N SER A 29 11.64 10.82 16.02
CA SER A 29 12.75 11.43 15.27
C SER A 29 12.35 12.72 14.52
N LEU A 30 11.06 12.90 14.23
CA LEU A 30 10.57 14.06 13.50
C LEU A 30 10.38 15.29 14.42
N PRO A 31 10.58 16.52 13.88
CA PRO A 31 10.21 17.75 14.58
C PRO A 31 8.73 17.76 14.95
N ALA A 32 8.40 18.29 16.13
CA ALA A 32 7.02 18.28 16.65
C ALA A 32 5.99 18.90 15.69
N SER A 33 6.40 19.93 14.92
CA SER A 33 5.57 20.58 13.90
C SER A 33 5.16 19.65 12.75
N GLU A 34 5.98 18.64 12.44
CA GLU A 34 5.77 17.76 11.29
C GLU A 34 5.07 16.44 11.63
N ARG A 35 5.09 16.04 12.90
CA ARG A 35 4.49 14.77 13.37
C ARG A 35 3.03 14.63 12.94
N SER A 36 2.22 15.68 13.12
CA SER A 36 0.80 15.66 12.75
C SER A 36 0.57 15.56 11.23
N ARG A 37 1.52 16.05 10.41
CA ARG A 37 1.46 15.94 8.95
C ARG A 37 1.84 14.52 8.53
N ALA A 38 2.92 13.97 9.09
CA ALA A 38 3.38 12.62 8.84
C ALA A 38 2.32 11.57 9.22
N GLN A 39 1.70 11.69 10.39
CA GLN A 39 0.62 10.80 10.83
C GLN A 39 -0.58 10.81 9.88
N ARG A 40 -1.02 11.99 9.44
CA ARG A 40 -2.12 12.11 8.47
C ARG A 40 -1.76 11.47 7.13
N ALA A 41 -0.55 11.71 6.63
CA ALA A 41 -0.08 11.11 5.38
C ALA A 41 0.00 9.59 5.48
N ALA A 42 0.57 9.04 6.56
CA ALA A 42 0.65 7.60 6.80
C ALA A 42 -0.74 6.95 6.89
N PHE A 43 -1.68 7.57 7.60
CA PHE A 43 -3.05 7.08 7.70
C PHE A 43 -3.77 7.05 6.35
N LEU A 44 -3.67 8.13 5.56
CA LEU A 44 -4.31 8.21 4.24
C LEU A 44 -3.65 7.24 3.23
N ALA A 45 -2.32 7.15 3.23
CA ALA A 45 -1.59 6.23 2.38
C ALA A 45 -1.93 4.76 2.72
N GLY A 46 -1.97 4.41 4.00
CA GLY A 46 -2.38 3.10 4.47
C GLY A 46 -3.80 2.74 4.03
N LEU A 47 -4.76 3.66 4.17
CA LEU A 47 -6.14 3.42 3.71
C LEU A 47 -6.24 3.29 2.19
N ALA A 48 -5.54 4.13 1.44
CA ALA A 48 -5.52 4.04 -0.02
C ALA A 48 -4.93 2.69 -0.47
N LEU A 49 -3.91 2.20 0.23
CA LEU A 49 -3.32 0.91 -0.02
C LEU A 49 -4.24 -0.24 0.36
N ILE A 50 -4.87 -0.23 1.54
CA ILE A 50 -5.84 -1.25 1.96
C ILE A 50 -6.97 -1.38 0.93
N LYS A 51 -7.47 -0.24 0.41
CA LYS A 51 -8.49 -0.23 -0.65
C LYS A 51 -8.02 -0.93 -1.93
N ARG A 52 -6.73 -0.88 -2.24
CA ARG A 52 -6.14 -1.40 -3.48
C ARG A 52 -5.66 -2.85 -3.35
N ASN A 53 -4.98 -3.18 -2.26
CA ASN A 53 -4.46 -4.50 -1.94
C ASN A 53 -4.38 -4.68 -0.41
N PRO A 54 -5.42 -5.26 0.23
CA PRO A 54 -5.48 -5.37 1.68
C PRO A 54 -4.43 -6.34 2.23
N ALA A 55 -4.20 -7.49 1.58
CA ALA A 55 -3.23 -8.48 2.03
C ALA A 55 -1.82 -7.88 2.11
N PHE A 56 -1.43 -7.13 1.09
CA PHE A 56 -0.13 -6.46 1.06
C PHE A 56 -0.03 -5.33 2.09
N ALA A 57 -1.11 -4.56 2.32
CA ALA A 57 -1.12 -3.51 3.32
C ALA A 57 -0.91 -4.05 4.74
N TYR A 58 -1.58 -5.15 5.08
CA TYR A 58 -1.39 -5.80 6.39
C TYR A 58 0.00 -6.41 6.52
N TRP A 59 0.52 -7.06 5.47
CA TRP A 59 1.89 -7.55 5.46
C TRP A 59 2.92 -6.43 5.68
N MET A 60 2.77 -5.27 5.04
CA MET A 60 3.65 -4.13 5.29
C MET A 60 3.52 -3.56 6.70
N ALA A 61 2.34 -3.65 7.33
CA ALA A 61 2.14 -3.21 8.70
C ALA A 61 2.89 -4.09 9.73
N GLU A 62 3.29 -5.30 9.36
CA GLU A 62 4.18 -6.15 10.17
C GLU A 62 5.63 -5.65 10.20
N TRP A 63 5.98 -4.67 9.35
CA TRP A 63 7.29 -4.02 9.27
C TRP A 63 8.45 -5.03 9.11
N PRO A 64 8.47 -5.81 8.01
CA PRO A 64 9.47 -6.86 7.82
C PRO A 64 10.91 -6.30 7.72
N GLU A 65 11.84 -6.92 8.44
CA GLU A 65 13.25 -6.49 8.64
C GLU A 65 14.19 -6.71 7.41
N ASP A 66 13.66 -6.69 6.19
CA ASP A 66 14.34 -6.87 4.89
C ASP A 66 14.82 -8.29 4.51
N ASN A 67 14.21 -8.82 3.44
CA ASN A 67 14.85 -9.69 2.44
C ASN A 67 14.04 -9.75 1.12
N LEU A 68 13.09 -8.84 0.89
CA LEU A 68 12.36 -8.79 -0.37
C LEU A 68 12.57 -7.43 -1.01
N PRO A 69 13.19 -7.36 -2.21
CA PRO A 69 13.34 -6.11 -2.90
C PRO A 69 11.94 -5.57 -3.21
N PHE A 70 11.65 -4.38 -2.69
CA PHE A 70 10.48 -3.56 -3.03
C PHE A 70 10.26 -3.41 -4.55
N ASN A 71 11.25 -3.79 -5.38
CA ASN A 71 11.23 -3.82 -6.84
C ASN A 71 10.15 -4.72 -7.47
N THR A 72 9.52 -5.66 -6.76
CA THR A 72 8.45 -6.49 -7.35
C THR A 72 7.06 -5.91 -7.18
N VAL A 73 6.88 -4.93 -6.30
CA VAL A 73 5.56 -4.31 -6.08
C VAL A 73 5.43 -3.12 -7.02
N SER A 74 5.26 -3.44 -8.30
CA SER A 74 4.69 -2.48 -9.25
C SER A 74 3.30 -2.12 -8.72
N ILE A 75 3.21 -1.03 -7.96
CA ILE A 75 1.97 -0.27 -7.82
C ILE A 75 1.72 0.24 -9.23
N LYS A 76 1.15 -0.60 -10.11
CA LYS A 76 0.68 -0.17 -11.41
C LYS A 76 -0.22 1.01 -11.12
N GLU A 77 0.18 2.20 -11.55
CA GLU A 77 -0.66 3.37 -11.49
C GLU A 77 -2.00 2.97 -12.13
N THR A 78 -3.08 3.06 -11.35
CA THR A 78 -4.42 2.93 -11.91
C THR A 78 -5.12 4.19 -11.50
N TYR A 79 -4.82 5.24 -12.23
CA TYR A 79 -5.69 6.39 -12.36
C TYR A 79 -5.71 6.81 -13.83
N GLN A 80 -6.94 7.02 -14.32
CA GLN A 80 -7.45 7.15 -15.69
C GLN A 80 -7.74 5.79 -16.36
N ASP A 81 -8.97 5.45 -16.78
CA ASP A 81 -10.13 6.28 -17.12
C ASP A 81 -11.47 5.52 -17.03
N ASN A 82 -12.55 6.25 -16.78
CA ASN A 82 -13.88 5.83 -17.22
C ASN A 82 -13.94 5.96 -18.76
N GLN A 83 -13.48 4.95 -19.49
CA GLN A 83 -13.71 4.76 -20.93
C GLN A 83 -13.73 3.25 -21.24
N PRO A 84 -14.68 2.72 -22.04
CA PRO A 84 -14.72 1.30 -22.39
C PRO A 84 -13.82 1.05 -23.59
N SER A 85 -12.64 0.43 -23.41
CA SER A 85 -11.95 -0.26 -24.51
C SER A 85 -10.76 -1.10 -24.03
N GLY A 86 -10.64 -2.32 -24.57
CA GLY A 86 -9.33 -2.96 -24.75
C GLY A 86 -8.92 -4.09 -23.79
N VAL A 87 -9.81 -5.02 -23.45
CA VAL A 87 -9.39 -6.34 -22.93
C VAL A 87 -8.87 -7.21 -24.08
N GLU A 88 -7.78 -6.79 -24.73
CA GLU A 88 -7.20 -7.56 -25.84
C GLU A 88 -5.68 -7.80 -25.74
N CYS A 89 -4.98 -7.38 -24.69
CA CYS A 89 -3.51 -7.55 -24.68
C CYS A 89 -2.97 -8.74 -23.86
N ASN A 90 -3.79 -9.40 -23.02
CA ASN A 90 -3.31 -10.55 -22.23
C ASN A 90 -3.81 -11.92 -22.74
N PHE A 91 -5.03 -12.01 -23.28
CA PHE A 91 -5.58 -13.30 -23.72
C PHE A 91 -4.82 -13.87 -24.93
N TYR A 92 -4.44 -13.01 -25.89
CA TYR A 92 -3.70 -13.42 -27.08
C TYR A 92 -2.27 -13.89 -26.76
N LYS A 93 -1.61 -13.31 -25.76
CA LYS A 93 -0.29 -13.76 -25.29
C LYS A 93 -0.37 -15.12 -24.60
N ILE A 94 -1.36 -15.32 -23.74
CA ILE A 94 -1.57 -16.60 -23.05
C ILE A 94 -1.91 -17.70 -24.05
N LYS A 95 -2.83 -17.44 -24.99
CA LYS A 95 -3.24 -18.40 -26.02
C LYS A 95 -2.06 -18.83 -26.90
N LYS A 96 -1.23 -17.86 -27.33
CA LYS A 96 -0.05 -18.15 -28.14
C LYS A 96 0.99 -18.99 -27.39
N ASN A 97 1.22 -18.70 -26.11
CA ASN A 97 2.16 -19.46 -25.28
C ASN A 97 1.72 -20.92 -25.07
N ILE A 98 0.42 -21.15 -24.82
CA ILE A 98 -0.13 -22.50 -24.63
C ILE A 98 0.02 -23.33 -25.92
N GLN A 99 -0.21 -22.72 -27.08
CA GLN A 99 -0.11 -23.40 -28.38
C GLN A 99 1.33 -23.83 -28.73
N THR A 100 2.35 -23.12 -28.23
CA THR A 100 3.75 -23.52 -28.36
C THR A 100 4.16 -24.69 -27.46
N LEU A 101 3.46 -24.90 -26.35
CA LEU A 101 3.81 -25.93 -25.36
C LEU A 101 3.18 -27.30 -25.66
N PHE A 102 2.08 -27.30 -26.41
CA PHE A 102 1.38 -28.52 -26.84
C PHE A 102 1.03 -28.43 -28.33
N PRO A 103 2.01 -28.63 -29.23
CA PRO A 103 1.72 -28.85 -30.63
C PRO A 103 1.04 -30.22 -30.80
N GLU A 104 -0.04 -30.29 -31.59
CA GLU A 104 -0.61 -31.57 -32.06
C GLU A 104 0.36 -32.32 -32.99
#